data_AF-A0A963TGW3-F1
#
_entry.id   AF-A0A963TGW3-F1
#
_cell.length_a   1.000
_cell.length_b   1.000
_cell.length_c   1.000
_cell.angle_alpha   90.00
_cell.angle_beta   90.00
_cell.angle_gamma   90.00
#
_symmetry.space_group_name_H-M   'P 1'
#
loop_
_entity.id
_entity.type
_entity.pdbx_description
1 polymer ?
#
loop_
_entity_poly.entity_id
_entity_poly.type
_entity_poly.pdbx_seq_one_letter_code
_entity_poly.pdbx_strand_id
1 'polypeptide(L)'
;YAGFGDFAFYRLAVERAHLVGGFARAHWIGAAQWPPDPAAVAAIGALADGAVAHLNADHPDAATLYATRLLGRRGTGWTVTGVDPDGLDLRREDRFARLDFPAPVADGDALRTALAKRSDQARGQGS
;
A
#
# COMPACT_ATOMS: atom_id res chain seq x y z
N TYR A 1 -5.52 -6.41 23.32
CA TYR A 1 -4.23 -7.09 23.10
C TYR A 1 -3.07 -6.28 23.66
N ALA A 2 -2.80 -5.06 23.18
CA ALA A 2 -1.70 -4.22 23.66
C ALA A 2 -1.68 -3.92 25.18
N GLY A 3 -2.78 -4.10 25.90
CA GLY A 3 -2.87 -3.90 27.35
C GLY A 3 -2.71 -5.18 28.21
N PHE A 4 -2.50 -6.36 27.61
CA PHE A 4 -2.20 -7.56 28.39
C PHE A 4 -0.69 -7.64 28.66
N GLY A 5 -0.30 -8.05 29.87
CA GLY A 5 1.09 -8.04 30.32
C GLY A 5 2.03 -9.03 29.61
N ASP A 6 1.47 -9.93 28.79
CA ASP A 6 2.18 -10.88 27.96
C ASP A 6 2.41 -10.38 26.51
N PHE A 7 2.01 -9.14 26.19
CA PHE A 7 2.28 -8.53 24.88
C PHE A 7 3.25 -7.37 24.93
N ALA A 8 4.19 -7.39 23.98
CA ALA A 8 5.15 -6.34 23.75
C ALA A 8 5.25 -6.03 22.25
N PHE A 9 5.45 -4.75 21.92
CA PHE A 9 5.80 -4.32 20.58
C PHE A 9 7.32 -4.25 20.45
N TYR A 10 7.83 -4.79 19.35
CA TYR A 10 9.25 -4.72 19.01
C TYR A 10 9.40 -4.00 17.67
N ARG A 11 10.41 -3.12 17.57
CA ARG A 11 10.83 -2.51 16.31
C ARG A 11 12.16 -3.13 15.89
N LEU A 12 12.20 -3.69 14.69
CA LEU A 12 13.45 -4.14 14.09
C LEU A 12 14.24 -2.93 13.56
N ALA A 13 15.42 -2.68 14.11
CA ALA A 13 16.37 -1.73 13.54
C ALA A 13 17.16 -2.44 12.43
N VAL A 14 16.80 -2.17 11.17
CA VAL A 14 17.43 -2.83 10.03
C VAL A 14 18.84 -2.26 9.80
N GLU A 15 19.86 -3.11 9.96
CA GLU A 15 21.25 -2.74 9.64
C GLU A 15 21.55 -2.91 8.14
N ARG A 16 21.00 -3.98 7.55
CA ARG A 16 21.14 -4.33 6.14
C ARG A 16 20.10 -5.37 5.75
N ALA A 17 19.72 -5.37 4.48
CA ALA A 17 18.88 -6.40 3.89
C ALA A 17 19.66 -7.18 2.82
N HIS A 18 19.44 -8.49 2.76
CA HIS A 18 19.99 -9.34 1.71
C HIS A 18 18.87 -9.72 0.73
N LEU A 19 18.86 -9.10 -0.44
CA LEU A 19 17.88 -9.38 -1.48
C LEU A 19 18.35 -10.55 -2.33
N VAL A 20 17.58 -11.63 -2.34
CA VAL A 20 17.77 -12.80 -3.22
C VAL A 20 16.72 -12.74 -4.32
N GLY A 21 17.07 -12.17 -5.47
CA GLY A 21 16.16 -11.90 -6.58
C GLY A 21 15.99 -13.04 -7.60
N GLY A 22 16.41 -14.26 -7.26
CA GLY A 22 16.44 -15.41 -8.17
C GLY A 22 17.85 -15.77 -8.64
N PHE A 23 17.96 -16.56 -9.73
CA PHE A 23 19.23 -17.15 -10.20
C PHE A 23 20.36 -16.11 -10.28
N ALA A 24 21.39 -16.29 -9.44
CA ALA A 24 22.61 -15.50 -9.36
C ALA A 24 22.48 -13.98 -9.10
N ARG A 25 21.33 -13.49 -8.60
CA ARG A 25 21.14 -12.08 -8.24
C ARG A 25 20.97 -11.92 -6.73
N ALA A 26 22.09 -11.75 -6.04
CA ALA A 26 22.15 -11.51 -4.60
C ALA A 26 22.82 -10.15 -4.34
N HIS A 27 22.12 -9.26 -3.63
CA HIS A 27 22.62 -7.92 -3.33
C HIS A 27 22.36 -7.56 -1.87
N TRP A 28 23.36 -6.98 -1.22
CA TRP A 28 23.19 -6.34 0.07
C TRP A 28 22.72 -4.89 -0.12
N ILE A 29 21.66 -4.53 0.60
CA ILE A 29 21.12 -3.16 0.68
C ILE A 29 21.47 -2.65 2.07
N GLY A 30 22.24 -1.56 2.14
CA GLY A 30 22.59 -0.95 3.43
C GLY A 30 21.42 -0.20 4.07
N ALA A 31 21.45 -0.01 5.40
CA ALA A 31 20.40 0.70 6.13
C ALA A 31 20.01 2.06 5.53
N ALA A 32 20.97 2.83 5.00
CA ALA A 32 20.71 4.14 4.41
C ALA A 32 19.99 4.09 3.05
N GLN A 33 20.03 2.95 2.36
CA GLN A 33 19.41 2.74 1.04
C GLN A 33 18.06 2.03 1.15
N TRP A 34 17.70 1.57 2.34
CA TRP A 34 16.51 0.78 2.59
C TRP A 34 15.22 1.61 2.68
N PRO A 35 15.15 2.71 3.46
CA PRO A 35 13.88 3.38 3.69
C PRO A 35 13.43 4.20 2.47
N PRO A 36 12.11 4.29 2.22
CA PRO A 36 11.56 5.27 1.30
C PRO A 36 11.87 6.70 1.76
N ASP A 37 11.68 7.68 0.88
CA ASP A 37 11.89 9.10 1.18
C ASP A 37 11.12 9.50 2.46
N PRO A 38 11.80 9.88 3.56
CA PRO A 38 11.16 10.23 4.81
C PRO A 38 10.16 11.38 4.69
N ALA A 39 10.39 12.32 3.77
CA ALA A 39 9.50 13.46 3.55
C ALA A 39 8.17 12.98 2.94
N ALA A 40 8.23 12.10 1.94
CA ALA A 40 7.05 11.49 1.34
C ALA A 40 6.29 10.64 2.36
N VAL A 41 6.98 9.82 3.17
CA VAL A 41 6.36 9.02 4.23
C VAL A 41 5.62 9.91 5.23
N ALA A 42 6.23 11.01 5.68
CA ALA A 42 5.59 11.93 6.61
C ALA A 42 4.36 12.61 6.00
N ALA A 43 4.48 13.09 4.75
CA ALA A 43 3.39 13.77 4.05
C ALA A 43 2.19 12.86 3.81
N ILE A 44 2.42 11.64 3.29
CA ILE A 44 1.34 10.67 3.04
C ILE A 44 0.80 10.10 4.34
N GLY A 45 1.67 9.83 5.33
CA GLY A 45 1.28 9.34 6.65
C GLY A 45 0.30 10.29 7.36
N ALA A 46 0.50 11.62 7.23
CA ALA A 46 -0.41 12.62 7.78
C ALA A 46 -1.82 12.61 7.12
N LEU A 47 -1.93 12.08 5.91
CA LEU A 47 -3.18 11.99 5.15
C LEU A 47 -3.82 10.60 5.21
N ALA A 48 -3.10 9.60 5.73
CA ALA A 48 -3.43 8.19 5.51
C ALA A 48 -4.81 7.81 6.05
N ASP A 49 -5.10 8.12 7.31
CA ASP A 49 -6.39 7.79 7.94
C ASP A 49 -7.56 8.45 7.21
N GLY A 50 -7.40 9.73 6.83
CA GLY A 50 -8.42 10.48 6.08
C GLY A 50 -8.66 9.90 4.69
N ALA A 51 -7.59 9.55 3.97
CA ALA A 51 -7.68 8.94 2.64
C ALA A 51 -8.33 7.55 2.70
N VAL A 52 -7.97 6.72 3.69
CA VAL A 52 -8.59 5.40 3.90
C VAL A 52 -10.07 5.53 4.21
N ALA A 53 -10.45 6.45 5.10
CA ALA A 53 -11.85 6.70 5.44
C ALA A 53 -12.65 7.19 4.22
N HIS A 54 -12.12 8.18 3.49
CA HIS A 54 -12.75 8.75 2.30
C HIS A 54 -12.94 7.69 1.20
N LEU A 55 -11.91 6.91 0.88
CA LEU A 55 -11.99 5.85 -0.13
C LEU A 55 -13.06 4.81 0.22
N ASN A 56 -13.14 4.39 1.49
CA ASN A 56 -14.12 3.39 1.90
C ASN A 56 -15.55 3.94 1.99
N ALA A 57 -15.73 5.22 2.33
CA ALA A 57 -17.05 5.83 2.49
C ALA A 57 -17.65 6.30 1.15
N ASP A 58 -16.87 7.06 0.37
CA ASP A 58 -17.35 7.73 -0.84
C ASP A 58 -17.13 6.88 -2.11
N HIS A 59 -16.25 5.87 -2.02
CA HIS A 59 -15.91 4.98 -3.13
C HIS A 59 -15.90 3.49 -2.72
N PRO A 60 -16.99 2.96 -2.13
CA PRO A 60 -17.01 1.61 -1.53
C PRO A 60 -16.67 0.48 -2.52
N ASP A 61 -16.94 0.68 -3.81
CA ASP A 61 -16.63 -0.31 -4.84
C ASP A 61 -15.20 -0.23 -5.39
N ALA A 62 -14.46 0.85 -5.12
CA ALA A 62 -13.14 1.09 -5.71
C ALA A 62 -12.14 0.00 -5.31
N ALA A 63 -12.09 -0.38 -4.02
CA ALA A 63 -11.21 -1.44 -3.54
C ALA A 63 -11.53 -2.80 -4.18
N THR A 64 -12.81 -3.13 -4.36
CA THR A 64 -13.23 -4.36 -5.06
C THR A 64 -12.85 -4.31 -6.53
N LEU A 65 -13.03 -3.17 -7.19
CA LEU A 65 -12.64 -2.96 -8.58
C LEU A 65 -11.12 -3.13 -8.75
N TYR A 66 -10.30 -2.51 -7.88
CA TYR A 66 -8.85 -2.66 -7.91
C TYR A 66 -8.40 -4.11 -7.70
N ALA A 67 -8.93 -4.76 -6.66
CA ALA A 67 -8.56 -6.12 -6.35
C ALA A 67 -8.88 -7.08 -7.51
N THR A 68 -10.05 -6.94 -8.13
CA THR A 68 -10.51 -7.85 -9.18
C THR A 68 -9.90 -7.56 -10.54
N ARG A 69 -9.86 -6.29 -10.95
CA ARG A 69 -9.40 -5.90 -12.29
C ARG A 69 -7.88 -5.82 -12.39
N LEU A 70 -7.23 -5.18 -11.42
CA LEU A 70 -5.79 -4.91 -11.49
C LEU A 70 -4.93 -6.00 -10.85
N LEU A 71 -5.44 -6.69 -9.82
CA LEU A 71 -4.66 -7.64 -9.02
C LEU A 71 -5.08 -9.11 -9.22
N GLY A 72 -6.05 -9.36 -10.10
CA GLY A 72 -6.56 -10.71 -10.40
C GLY A 72 -7.15 -11.43 -9.19
N ARG A 73 -7.57 -10.69 -8.15
CA ARG A 73 -8.24 -11.25 -6.97
C ARG A 73 -9.71 -11.53 -7.29
N ARG A 74 -10.36 -12.33 -6.46
CA ARG A 74 -11.78 -12.71 -6.63
C ARG A 74 -12.61 -12.21 -5.45
N GLY A 75 -13.91 -12.07 -5.69
CA GLY A 75 -14.91 -11.71 -4.69
C GLY A 75 -15.10 -10.20 -4.53
N THR A 76 -16.16 -9.85 -3.79
CA THR A 76 -16.58 -8.47 -3.46
C THR A 76 -16.35 -8.18 -1.98
N GLY A 77 -16.48 -6.91 -1.58
CA GLY A 77 -16.33 -6.46 -0.20
C GLY A 77 -14.87 -6.24 0.23
N TRP A 78 -13.99 -5.96 -0.74
CA TRP A 78 -12.65 -5.47 -0.42
C TRP A 78 -12.73 -4.05 0.15
N THR A 79 -11.89 -3.75 1.13
CA THR A 79 -11.74 -2.41 1.70
C THR A 79 -10.28 -1.99 1.69
N VAL A 80 -10.04 -0.67 1.68
CA VAL A 80 -8.71 -0.11 1.89
C VAL A 80 -8.41 -0.13 3.39
N THR A 81 -7.21 -0.56 3.76
CA THR A 81 -6.74 -0.62 5.15
C THR A 81 -5.52 0.24 5.41
N GLY A 82 -4.82 0.66 4.37
CA GLY A 82 -3.63 1.49 4.47
C GLY A 82 -3.32 2.17 3.14
N VAL A 83 -2.61 3.28 3.25
CA VAL A 83 -2.00 4.01 2.14
C VAL A 83 -0.62 4.46 2.58
N ASP A 84 0.33 4.35 1.66
CA ASP A 84 1.69 4.85 1.83
C ASP A 84 2.18 5.45 0.49
N PRO A 85 3.39 6.01 0.42
CA PRO A 85 3.90 6.60 -0.83
C PRO A 85 3.88 5.66 -2.03
N ASP A 86 3.96 4.35 -1.82
CA ASP A 86 4.09 3.37 -2.89
C ASP A 86 2.76 2.76 -3.30
N GLY A 87 1.67 2.89 -2.52
CA GLY A 87 0.40 2.26 -2.89
C GLY A 87 -0.68 2.19 -1.81
N LEU A 88 -1.62 1.26 -2.04
CA LEU A 88 -2.73 0.93 -1.14
C LEU A 88 -2.65 -0.52 -0.68
N ASP A 89 -3.00 -0.73 0.59
CA ASP A 89 -3.24 -2.06 1.14
C ASP A 89 -4.73 -2.34 1.21
N LEU A 90 -5.14 -3.44 0.57
CA LEU A 90 -6.52 -3.89 0.48
C LEU A 90 -6.72 -5.15 1.31
N ARG A 91 -7.90 -5.28 1.92
CA ARG A 91 -8.28 -6.46 2.69
C ARG A 91 -9.69 -6.93 2.36
N ARG A 92 -9.89 -8.23 2.38
CA ARG A 92 -11.20 -8.88 2.40
C ARG A 92 -11.14 -10.08 3.34
N GLU A 93 -11.81 -9.97 4.49
CA GLU A 93 -11.74 -10.98 5.58
C GLU A 93 -10.26 -11.21 6.01
N ASP A 94 -9.73 -12.40 5.77
CA ASP A 94 -8.36 -12.86 6.03
C ASP A 94 -7.41 -12.70 4.83
N ARG A 95 -7.92 -12.19 3.70
CA ARG A 95 -7.15 -12.01 2.47
C ARG A 95 -6.63 -10.59 2.36
N PHE A 96 -5.38 -10.46 1.93
CA PHE A 96 -4.69 -9.19 1.74
C PHE A 96 -4.24 -9.05 0.28
N ALA A 97 -4.20 -7.82 -0.21
CA ALA A 97 -3.65 -7.50 -1.52
C ALA A 97 -3.00 -6.12 -1.50
N ARG A 98 -1.88 -5.99 -2.22
CA ARG A 98 -1.14 -4.74 -2.40
C ARG A 98 -1.42 -4.19 -3.79
N LEU A 99 -1.90 -2.96 -3.86
CA LEU A 99 -1.98 -2.19 -5.10
C LEU A 99 -0.87 -1.15 -5.11
N ASP A 100 0.20 -1.39 -5.85
CA ASP A 100 1.23 -0.38 -6.03
C ASP A 100 0.72 0.80 -6.86
N PHE A 101 1.28 1.99 -6.69
CA PHE A 101 1.17 3.10 -7.64
C PHE A 101 2.20 2.93 -8.77
N PRO A 102 2.01 3.57 -9.94
CA PRO A 102 3.00 3.47 -11.03
C PRO A 102 4.36 4.08 -10.67
N ALA A 103 4.37 5.02 -9.72
CA ALA A 103 5.55 5.64 -9.13
C ALA A 103 5.21 6.11 -7.71
N PRO A 104 6.21 6.26 -6.81
CA PRO A 104 5.98 6.78 -5.47
C PRO A 104 5.37 8.19 -5.49
N VAL A 105 4.44 8.46 -4.57
CA VAL A 105 3.80 9.77 -4.40
C VAL A 105 4.41 10.54 -3.23
N ALA A 106 4.65 11.83 -3.42
CA ALA A 106 5.32 12.67 -2.43
C ALA A 106 4.36 13.51 -1.57
N ASP A 107 3.12 13.71 -2.02
CA ASP A 107 2.14 14.59 -1.38
C ASP A 107 0.69 14.20 -1.73
N GLY A 108 -0.27 14.95 -1.17
CA GLY A 108 -1.69 14.71 -1.37
C GLY A 108 -2.18 14.92 -2.81
N ASP A 109 -1.54 15.79 -3.59
CA ASP A 109 -1.94 16.05 -4.97
C ASP A 109 -1.50 14.91 -5.90
N ALA A 110 -0.28 14.43 -5.68
CA ALA A 110 0.26 13.23 -6.30
C ALA A 110 -0.58 12.00 -5.94
N LEU A 111 -0.98 11.86 -4.67
CA LEU A 111 -1.86 10.77 -4.21
C LEU A 111 -3.20 10.78 -4.95
N ARG A 112 -3.90 11.93 -4.99
CA ARG A 112 -5.18 12.05 -5.72
C ARG A 112 -5.02 11.68 -7.19
N THR A 113 -3.95 12.16 -7.82
CA THR A 113 -3.63 11.84 -9.23
C THR A 113 -3.39 10.35 -9.43
N ALA A 114 -2.66 9.69 -8.53
CA ALA A 114 -2.38 8.26 -8.62
C ALA A 114 -3.66 7.42 -8.46
N LEU A 115 -4.55 7.78 -7.53
CA LEU A 115 -5.84 7.12 -7.32
C LEU A 115 -6.77 7.26 -8.52
N ALA A 116 -6.83 8.45 -9.13
CA ALA A 116 -7.59 8.67 -10.36
C ALA A 116 -7.07 7.76 -11.49
N LYS A 117 -5.75 7.73 -11.72
CA LYS A 117 -5.12 6.86 -12.73
C LYS A 117 -5.41 5.38 -12.50
N ARG A 118 -5.34 4.89 -11.26
CA ARG A 118 -5.68 3.49 -10.93
C ARG A 118 -7.16 3.20 -11.17
N SER A 119 -8.05 4.14 -10.87
CA SER A 119 -9.48 4.03 -11.16
C SER A 119 -9.76 3.91 -12.65
N ASP A 120 -9.14 4.77 -13.45
CA ASP A 120 -9.31 4.75 -14.91
C ASP A 120 -8.76 3.46 -15.52
N GLN A 121 -7.58 3.02 -15.07
CA GLN A 121 -7.00 1.75 -15.51
C GLN A 121 -7.92 0.56 -15.17
N ALA A 122 -8.47 0.52 -13.96
CA ALA A 122 -9.32 -0.59 -13.53
C ALA A 122 -10.64 -0.64 -14.31
N ARG A 123 -11.18 0.51 -14.70
CA ARG A 123 -12.36 0.61 -15.57
C ARG A 123 -12.05 0.25 -17.03
N GLY A 124 -10.87 0.60 -17.53
CA GLY A 124 -10.43 0.36 -18.90
C GLY A 124 -10.08 -1.09 -19.24
N GLN A 125 -9.72 -1.93 -18.25
CA GLN A 125 -9.43 -3.37 -18.46
C GLN A 125 -10.71 -4.24 -18.61
N GLY A 126 -11.81 -3.64 -19.04
CA GLY A 126 -13.11 -4.29 -19.25
C GLY A 126 -13.57 -4.38 -20.70
N SER A 127 -12.68 -4.15 -21.68
CA SER A 127 -12.95 -4.28 -23.13
C SER A 127 -12.31 -5.54 -23.70
#